data_AF-A0A949UN20-F1
#
_entry.id   AF-A0A949UN20-F1
#
_cell.length_a   1.000
_cell.length_b   1.000
_cell.length_c   1.000
_cell.angle_alpha   90.00
_cell.angle_beta   90.00
_cell.angle_gamma   90.00
#
_symmetry.space_group_name_H-M   'P 1'
#
loop_
_entity.id
_entity.type
_entity.pdbx_description
1 polymer ?
#
loop_
_entity_poly.entity_id
_entity_poly.type
_entity_poly.pdbx_seq_one_letter_code
_entity_poly.pdbx_strand_id
1 'polypeptide(L)' 'MSFGGPEMIIVLVLVLVLFGGSQLPKLAKNLGRAQKEFKDGIGEATESAGSESSDSVAVDAANKKSDESN' A
#
# COMPACT_ATOMS: atom_id res chain seq x y z
N MET A 1 28.22 -27.08 -12.16
CA MET A 1 28.05 -26.87 -10.71
C MET A 1 27.06 -25.73 -10.54
N SER A 2 25.79 -26.05 -10.31
CA SER A 2 24.74 -25.06 -10.21
C SER A 2 24.57 -24.67 -8.74
N PHE A 3 24.97 -23.43 -8.41
CA PHE A 3 24.84 -22.77 -7.10
C PHE A 3 23.39 -22.57 -6.60
N GLY A 4 22.45 -23.40 -7.05
CA GLY A 4 21.03 -23.05 -6.99
C GLY A 4 20.30 -23.46 -5.72
N GLY A 5 20.61 -24.66 -5.20
CA GLY A 5 19.78 -25.29 -4.18
C GLY A 5 20.52 -25.53 -2.86
N PRO A 6 21.57 -26.38 -2.86
CA PRO A 6 22.22 -26.79 -1.62
C PRO A 6 22.95 -25.65 -0.91
N GLU A 7 23.71 -24.81 -1.62
CA GLU A 7 24.44 -23.69 -1.00
C GLU A 7 23.49 -22.70 -0.32
N MET A 8 22.35 -22.38 -0.96
CA MET A 8 21.36 -21.45 -0.40
C MET A 8 20.72 -21.99 0.88
N ILE A 9 20.46 -23.30 0.96
CA ILE A 9 19.95 -23.95 2.17
C ILE A 9 20.96 -23.85 3.32
N ILE A 10 22.25 -24.08 3.04
CA ILE A 10 23.31 -24.00 4.06
C ILE A 10 23.41 -22.58 4.64
N VAL A 11 23.36 -21.56 3.78
CA VAL A 11 23.36 -20.15 4.22
C VAL A 11 22.12 -19.84 5.05
N LEU A 12 20.95 -20.32 4.63
CA LEU A 12 19.69 -20.11 5.34
C LEU A 12 19.71 -20.77 6.74
N VAL A 13 20.29 -21.98 6.85
CA VAL A 13 20.50 -22.65 8.14
C VAL A 13 21.47 -21.86 9.03
N LEU A 14 22.57 -21.34 8.49
CA LEU A 14 23.50 -20.49 9.26
C LEU A 14 22.82 -19.24 9.82
N VAL A 15 22.04 -18.54 8.99
CA VAL A 15 21.25 -17.38 9.42
C VAL A 15 20.24 -17.80 10.49
N LEU A 16 19.54 -18.92 10.31
CA LEU A 16 18.60 -19.43 11.32
C LEU A 16 19.28 -19.80 12.66
N VAL A 17 20.53 -20.26 12.65
CA VAL A 17 21.27 -20.57 13.89
C VAL A 17 21.70 -19.29 14.59
N LEU A 18 22.19 -18.29 13.85
CA LEU A 18 22.64 -17.02 14.43
C LEU A 18 21.48 -16.17 14.96
N PHE A 19 20.40 -16.08 14.20
CA PHE A 19 19.24 -15.25 14.53
C PHE A 19 18.15 -16.04 15.28
N GLY A 20 18.12 -17.37 15.18
CA GLY A 20 17.04 -18.20 15.71
C GLY A 20 15.80 -18.23 14.82
N GLY A 21 15.11 -19.37 14.77
CA GLY A 21 13.93 -19.56 13.91
C GLY A 21 12.74 -18.64 14.19
N SER A 22 12.69 -18.00 15.36
CA SER A 22 11.61 -17.07 15.73
C SER A 22 11.86 -15.62 15.31
N GLN A 23 13.09 -15.24 14.96
CA GLN A 23 13.41 -13.84 14.66
C GLN A 23 13.06 -13.45 13.22
N LEU A 24 13.29 -14.33 12.24
CA LEU A 24 12.85 -14.13 10.85
C LEU A 24 11.35 -13.82 10.70
N PRO A 25 10.42 -14.62 11.27
CA PRO A 25 8.98 -14.34 11.16
C PRO A 25 8.56 -13.07 11.92
N LYS A 26 9.20 -12.75 13.05
CA LYS A 26 8.94 -11.49 13.77
C LYS A 26 9.37 -10.28 12.96
N LEU A 27 10.56 -10.31 12.37
CA LEU A 27 11.07 -9.25 11.50
C LEU A 27 10.19 -9.06 10.26
N ALA A 28 9.78 -10.16 9.61
CA ALA A 28 8.87 -10.11 8.46
C ALA A 28 7.50 -9.51 8.84
N LYS A 29 6.94 -9.90 9.98
CA LYS A 29 5.66 -9.37 10.46
C LYS A 29 5.74 -7.86 10.77
N ASN A 30 6.83 -7.41 11.38
CA ASN A 30 7.04 -6.01 11.71
C ASN A 30 7.29 -5.17 10.44
N LEU A 31 8.12 -5.67 9.52
CA LEU A 31 8.40 -5.02 8.24
C LEU A 31 7.14 -4.93 7.37
N GLY A 32 6.32 -5.98 7.34
CA GLY A 32 5.05 -5.98 6.62
C GLY A 32 4.04 -4.98 7.18
N ARG A 33 3.96 -4.83 8.50
CA ARG A 33 3.14 -3.79 9.14
C ARG A 33 3.64 -2.39 8.81
N ALA A 34 4.94 -2.15 8.95
CA ALA A 34 5.56 -0.88 8.61
C ALA A 34 5.34 -0.51 7.13
N GLN A 35 5.50 -1.46 6.21
CA GLN A 35 5.24 -1.23 4.79
C GLN A 35 3.75 -0.92 4.51
N LYS A 36 2.83 -1.63 5.17
CA LYS A 36 1.39 -1.40 5.04
C LYS A 36 1.02 0.00 5.52
N GLU A 37 1.41 0.36 6.75
CA GLU A 37 1.15 1.68 7.34
C GLU A 37 1.80 2.81 6.54
N PHE A 38 3.01 2.59 6.02
CA PHE A 38 3.68 3.54 5.13
C PHE A 38 2.91 3.78 3.84
N LYS A 39 2.40 2.71 3.21
CA LYS A 39 1.63 2.81 1.96
C LYS A 39 0.25 3.44 2.20
N ASP A 40 -0.41 3.08 3.30
CA ASP A 40 -1.69 3.66 3.71
C ASP A 40 -1.52 5.18 3.98
N GLY A 41 -0.48 5.58 4.70
CA GLY A 41 -0.20 7.00 4.99
C GLY A 41 0.18 7.83 3.75
N ILE A 42 0.88 7.25 2.77
CA ILE A 42 1.13 7.93 1.48
C ILE A 42 -0.16 8.06 0.67
N GLY A 43 -1.04 7.04 0.68
CA GLY A 43 -2.34 7.09 0.02
C GLY A 43 -3.22 8.19 0.61
N GLU A 44 -3.33 8.26 1.92
CA GLU A 44 -4.10 9.29 2.61
C GLU A 44 -3.54 10.70 2.39
N ALA A 45 -2.21 10.86 2.35
CA ALA A 45 -1.56 12.13 2.03
C ALA A 45 -1.81 12.57 0.58
N THR A 46 -1.84 11.64 -0.39
CA THR A 46 -2.12 11.97 -1.79
C THR A 46 -3.60 12.30 -2.01
N GLU A 47 -4.51 11.66 -1.28
CA GLU A 47 -5.95 11.88 -1.36
C GLU A 47 -6.33 13.20 -0.66
N SER A 48 -5.68 13.52 0.48
CA SER A 48 -5.83 14.80 1.18
C SER A 48 -5.25 15.99 0.39
N ALA A 49 -4.21 15.78 -0.42
CA ALA A 49 -3.68 16.81 -1.31
C ALA A 49 -4.52 17.01 -2.60
N GLY A 50 -5.46 16.11 -2.89
CA GLY A 50 -6.32 16.15 -4.08
C GLY A 50 -7.77 16.56 -3.83
N SER A 51 -8.18 16.75 -2.57
CA SER A 51 -9.58 16.97 -2.18
C SER A 51 -9.89 18.39 -1.67
N GLU A 52 -9.30 19.43 -2.27
CA GLU A 52 -9.81 20.81 -2.17
C GLU A 52 -10.25 21.38 -3.54
N SER A 53 -10.54 20.55 -4.55
CA SER A 53 -11.00 21.05 -5.87
C SER A 53 -12.09 20.21 -6.53
N SER A 54 -12.90 19.49 -5.75
CA SER A 54 -14.02 18.70 -6.29
C SER A 54 -15.27 18.73 -5.41
N ASP A 55 -15.75 19.92 -5.00
CA ASP A 55 -17.10 20.06 -4.41
C ASP A 55 -17.92 21.25 -4.96
N SER A 56 -17.59 21.77 -6.15
CA SER A 56 -18.30 22.93 -6.72
C SER A 56 -18.75 22.79 -8.18
N VAL A 57 -18.75 21.59 -8.78
CA VAL A 57 -19.19 21.39 -10.18
C VAL A 57 -20.47 20.54 -10.31
N ALA A 58 -21.13 20.16 -9.22
CA ALA A 58 -22.33 19.31 -9.29
C ALA A 58 -23.68 20.04 -9.16
N VAL A 59 -23.71 21.37 -8.98
CA VAL A 59 -24.98 22.12 -8.73
C VAL A 59 -25.55 22.87 -9.94
N ASP A 60 -24.84 23.01 -11.06
CA ASP A 60 -25.26 23.90 -12.17
C ASP A 60 -25.92 23.21 -13.38
N ALA A 61 -26.17 21.89 -13.35
CA ALA A 61 -26.67 21.15 -14.52
C ALA A 61 -28.17 20.76 -14.50
N ALA A 62 -28.97 21.26 -13.55
CA ALA A 62 -30.35 20.77 -13.34
C ALA A 62 -31.49 21.80 -13.57
N ASN A 63 -31.23 23.07 -13.89
CA ASN A 63 -32.32 24.05 -14.09
C ASN A 63 -32.27 24.76 -15.45
N LYS A 64 -32.58 24.03 -16.54
CA LYS A 64 -32.98 24.65 -17.83
C LYS A 64 -33.76 23.68 -18.72
N LYS A 65 -34.96 23.25 -18.30
CA LYS A 65 -35.88 22.54 -19.22
C LYS A 65 -37.36 22.62 -18.83
N SER A 66 -37.85 23.80 -18.45
CA SER A 66 -39.27 23.99 -18.11
C SER A 66 -39.82 25.37 -18.45
N ASP A 67 -39.41 25.96 -19.58
CA ASP A 67 -40.02 27.20 -20.12
C ASP A 67 -39.93 27.22 -21.65
N GLU A 68 -40.59 26.27 -22.33
CA GLU A 68 -40.93 26.45 -23.76
C GLU A 68 -42.06 25.52 -24.19
N SER A 69 -43.23 25.66 -23.55
CA SER A 69 -44.50 25.12 -24.08
C SER A 69 -45.69 25.82 -23.43
N ASN A 70 -45.93 27.07 -23.83
CA ASN A 70 -47.26 27.70 -23.79
C ASN A 70 -47.42 28.53 -25.05
#